data_AF-A0A8J5K126-F1
#
_entry.id   AF-A0A8J5K126-F1
#
_cell.length_a   1.000
_cell.length_b   1.000
_cell.length_c   1.000
_cell.angle_alpha   90.00
_cell.angle_beta   90.00
_cell.angle_gamma   90.00
#
_symmetry.space_group_name_H-M   'P 1'
#
loop_
_entity.id
_entity.type
_entity.pdbx_description
1 polymer ?
#
loop_
_entity_poly.entity_id
_entity_poly.type
_entity_poly.pdbx_seq_one_letter_code
_entity_poly.pdbx_strand_id
1 'polypeptide(L)'
;MDCEPLRFSLRCRCCDKSFSNRSNLQRHLASQANYRPYSCPVCTKAFARKDVLKRHVLKHNLSQSLHAILTEPPGMVSLSPPY
;
A
#
# COMPACT_ATOMS: atom_id res chain seq x y z
N MET A 1 40.20 10.52 -24.40
CA MET A 1 39.66 11.05 -23.12
C MET A 1 38.34 10.33 -22.91
N ASP A 2 38.41 9.08 -22.45
CA ASP A 2 37.21 8.29 -22.16
C ASP A 2 36.59 8.78 -20.87
N CYS A 3 35.43 9.42 -21.00
CA CYS A 3 34.59 9.79 -19.87
C CYS A 3 33.79 8.54 -19.47
N GLU A 4 34.35 7.71 -18.60
CA GLU A 4 33.62 6.58 -18.03
C GLU A 4 32.54 7.11 -17.08
N PRO A 5 31.25 6.96 -17.40
CA PRO A 5 30.20 7.41 -16.52
C PRO A 5 30.26 6.59 -15.24
N LEU A 6 30.60 7.24 -14.13
CA LEU A 6 30.53 6.64 -12.79
C LEU A 6 29.13 6.08 -12.62
N ARG A 7 29.00 4.76 -12.76
CA ARG A 7 27.74 4.05 -12.60
C ARG A 7 27.46 4.02 -11.10
N PHE A 8 26.84 5.08 -10.60
CA PHE A 8 26.42 5.21 -9.21
C PHE A 8 25.34 4.15 -8.93
N SER A 9 25.80 2.93 -8.59
CA SER A 9 24.94 1.82 -8.21
C SER A 9 24.55 1.99 -6.75
N LEU A 10 23.24 2.08 -6.47
CA LEU A 10 22.73 2.22 -5.12
C LEU A 10 22.37 0.83 -4.60
N ARG A 11 23.31 0.22 -3.89
CA ARG A 11 23.21 -1.14 -3.35
C ARG A 11 22.49 -1.17 -2.00
N CYS A 12 21.65 -2.17 -1.79
CA CYS A 12 21.13 -2.47 -0.46
C CYS A 12 22.23 -3.06 0.43
N ARG A 13 22.29 -2.65 1.71
CA ARG A 13 23.26 -3.21 2.67
C ARG A 13 22.80 -4.53 3.29
N CYS A 14 21.52 -4.86 3.12
CA CYS A 14 20.89 -6.04 3.71
C CYS A 14 20.63 -7.15 2.67
N CYS A 15 20.93 -6.91 1.39
CA CYS A 15 20.88 -7.92 0.32
C CYS A 15 21.67 -7.47 -0.92
N ASP A 16 21.98 -8.40 -1.83
CA ASP A 16 22.77 -8.12 -3.05
C ASP A 16 22.04 -7.37 -4.17
N LYS A 17 20.91 -6.71 -3.87
CA LYS A 17 20.17 -5.93 -4.87
C LYS A 17 20.76 -4.53 -5.03
N SER A 18 21.03 -4.16 -6.29
CA SER A 18 21.41 -2.80 -6.69
C SER A 18 20.29 -2.12 -7.46
N PHE A 19 20.14 -0.82 -7.26
CA PHE A 19 19.11 0.01 -7.89
C PHE A 19 19.73 1.18 -8.64
N SER A 20 19.11 1.57 -9.75
CA SER A 20 19.56 2.69 -10.59
C SER A 20 19.30 4.07 -9.96
N ASN A 21 18.42 4.17 -8.95
CA ASN A 21 18.03 5.44 -8.34
C ASN A 21 17.68 5.27 -6.85
N ARG A 22 17.85 6.35 -6.07
CA ARG A 22 17.67 6.35 -4.61
C ARG A 22 16.24 6.02 -4.19
N SER A 23 15.24 6.53 -4.92
CA SER A 23 13.82 6.24 -4.64
C SER A 23 13.50 4.75 -4.74
N ASN A 24 14.16 4.03 -5.66
CA ASN A 24 13.98 2.58 -5.81
C ASN A 24 14.61 1.81 -4.64
N LEU A 25 15.81 2.20 -4.20
CA LEU A 25 16.45 1.63 -3.03
C LEU A 25 15.62 1.90 -1.76
N GLN A 26 15.12 3.12 -1.57
CA GLN A 26 14.29 3.47 -0.41
C GLN A 26 12.99 2.67 -0.36
N ARG A 27 12.31 2.52 -1.51
CA ARG A 27 11.13 1.65 -1.65
C ARG A 27 11.45 0.20 -1.30
N HIS A 28 12.61 -0.29 -1.75
CA HIS A 28 13.06 -1.64 -1.43
C HIS A 28 13.27 -1.82 0.09
N LEU A 29 13.94 -0.88 0.74
CA LEU A 29 14.17 -0.94 2.19
C LEU A 29 12.84 -0.90 2.98
N ALA A 30 11.88 -0.08 2.57
CA ALA A 30 10.54 -0.07 3.18
C ALA A 30 9.84 -1.44 3.11
N SER A 31 10.02 -2.17 2.00
CA SER A 31 9.48 -3.52 1.86
C SER A 31 10.19 -4.55 2.75
N GLN A 32 11.50 -4.44 2.95
CA GLN A 32 12.25 -5.33 3.84
C GLN A 32 11.85 -5.13 5.31
N ALA A 33 11.56 -3.90 5.71
CA ALA A 33 11.10 -3.58 7.07
C ALA A 33 9.65 -4.02 7.34
N ASN A 34 8.95 -4.65 6.37
CA ASN A 34 7.50 -4.89 6.41
C ASN A 34 6.69 -3.63 6.71
N TYR A 35 7.28 -2.45 6.50
CA TYR A 35 6.66 -1.19 6.81
C TYR A 35 5.59 -0.87 5.76
N ARG A 36 4.33 -0.86 6.21
CA ARG A 36 3.15 -0.72 5.35
C ARG A 36 2.30 0.46 5.83
N PRO A 37 2.72 1.71 5.56
CA PRO A 37 2.03 2.89 6.06
C PRO A 37 0.68 3.14 5.36
N TYR A 38 0.37 2.43 4.28
CA TYR A 38 -0.83 2.66 3.48
C TYR A 38 -1.86 1.55 3.73
N SER A 39 -2.77 1.78 4.66
CA SER A 39 -3.88 0.86 4.96
C SER A 39 -5.06 1.08 4.01
N CYS A 40 -5.73 -0.02 3.64
CA CYS A 40 -6.98 0.06 2.89
C CYS A 40 -8.11 0.54 3.81
N PRO A 41 -8.94 1.52 3.38
CA PRO A 41 -10.09 1.95 4.17
C PRO A 41 -11.26 0.95 4.11
N VAL A 42 -11.25 0.02 3.15
CA VAL A 42 -12.33 -0.95 2.92
C VAL A 42 -12.05 -2.31 3.57
N CYS A 43 -10.78 -2.67 3.77
CA CYS A 43 -10.40 -3.94 4.39
C CYS A 43 -9.14 -3.80 5.24
N THR A 44 -8.79 -4.83 6.00
CA THR A 44 -7.64 -4.84 6.92
C THR A 44 -6.27 -4.95 6.23
N LYS A 45 -6.21 -4.92 4.89
CA LYS A 45 -4.93 -5.04 4.16
C LYS A 45 -4.17 -3.71 4.16
N ALA A 46 -2.89 -3.79 4.52
CA ALA A 46 -1.94 -2.68 4.41
C ALA A 46 -0.89 -2.93 3.32
N PHE A 47 -0.42 -1.85 2.71
CA PHE A 47 0.51 -1.85 1.59
C PHE A 47 1.70 -0.93 1.86
N ALA A 48 2.86 -1.30 1.32
CA ALA A 48 4.08 -0.50 1.41
C ALA A 48 4.06 0.72 0.46
N ARG A 49 3.08 0.81 -0.44
CA ARG A 49 3.02 1.87 -1.46
C ARG A 49 1.61 2.36 -1.77
N LYS A 50 1.50 3.66 -2.06
CA LYS A 50 0.26 4.35 -2.42
C LYS A 50 -0.33 3.92 -3.75
N ASP A 51 0.49 3.71 -4.79
CA ASP A 51 0.03 3.24 -6.11
C ASP A 51 -0.59 1.83 -6.03
N VAL A 52 0.02 0.96 -5.23
CA VAL A 52 -0.49 -0.39 -5.00
C VAL A 52 -1.82 -0.35 -4.24
N LEU A 53 -1.93 0.49 -3.20
CA LEU A 53 -3.19 0.71 -2.49
C LEU A 53 -4.28 1.24 -3.43
N LYS A 54 -3.99 2.24 -4.26
CA LYS A 54 -4.96 2.79 -5.23
C LYS A 54 -5.52 1.70 -6.15
N ARG A 55 -4.65 0.91 -6.78
CA ARG A 55 -5.07 -0.21 -7.63
C ARG A 55 -5.86 -1.27 -6.86
N HIS A 56 -5.52 -1.51 -5.60
CA HIS A 56 -6.25 -2.44 -4.74
C HIS A 56 -7.67 -1.92 -4.43
N VAL A 57 -7.82 -0.65 -4.07
CA VAL A 57 -9.12 -0.02 -3.82
C VAL A 57 -9.99 0.02 -5.09
N LEU A 58 -9.40 0.19 -6.27
CA LEU A 58 -10.14 0.06 -7.53
C LEU A 58 -10.75 -1.34 -7.71
N LYS A 59 -10.06 -2.40 -7.27
CA LYS A 59 -10.63 -3.75 -7.27
C LYS A 59 -11.80 -3.88 -6.30
N HIS A 60 -11.73 -3.22 -5.15
CA HIS A 60 -12.88 -3.14 -4.25
C HIS A 60 -14.09 -2.52 -4.95
N ASN A 61 -13.95 -1.46 -5.73
CA ASN A 61 -15.10 -0.91 -6.48
C ASN A 61 -15.67 -1.91 -7.51
N LEU A 62 -14.85 -2.80 -8.07
CA LEU A 62 -15.27 -3.85 -9.00
C LEU A 62 -15.81 -5.12 -8.31
N SER A 63 -15.48 -5.35 -7.03
CA SER A 63 -15.84 -6.57 -6.27
C SER A 63 -16.66 -6.36 -4.99
N GLN A 64 -16.82 -5.12 -4.51
CA GLN A 64 -17.56 -4.75 -3.29
C GLN A 64 -19.06 -5.01 -3.41
N SER A 65 -19.58 -5.21 -4.62
CA SER A 65 -20.99 -5.53 -4.82
C SER A 65 -21.44 -6.81 -4.08
N LEU A 66 -20.53 -7.72 -3.70
CA LEU A 66 -20.90 -8.95 -2.99
C LEU A 66 -20.66 -8.93 -1.48
N HIS A 67 -19.66 -8.19 -0.96
CA HIS A 67 -19.38 -8.19 0.49
C HIS A 67 -20.24 -7.18 1.27
N ALA A 68 -20.70 -6.10 0.63
CA ALA A 68 -21.59 -5.12 1.24
C ALA A 68 -23.03 -5.64 1.45
N ILE A 69 -23.48 -6.62 0.65
CA ILE A 69 -24.82 -7.21 0.78
C ILE A 69 -24.90 -8.21 1.95
N LEU A 70 -23.77 -8.77 2.40
CA LEU A 70 -23.74 -9.84 3.41
C LEU A 70 -23.18 -9.41 4.78
N THR A 71 -22.83 -8.12 4.95
CA THR A 71 -22.24 -7.61 6.20
C THR A 71 -23.00 -6.41 6.77
N GLU A 72 -24.32 -6.35 6.58
CA GLU A 72 -25.19 -5.54 7.43
C GLU A 72 -25.63 -6.39 8.63
N PRO A 73 -25.26 -6.07 9.89
CA PRO A 73 -26.16 -6.38 10.99
C PRO A 73 -27.37 -5.43 10.90
N PRO A 74 -28.61 -5.94 10.92
CA PRO A 74 -29.79 -5.09 10.91
C PRO A 74 -29.90 -4.35 12.24
N GLY A 75 -30.16 -3.04 12.18
CA GLY A 75 -30.82 -2.31 13.25
C GLY A 75 -29.96 -1.86 14.44
N MET A 76 -29.41 -0.65 14.35
CA MET A 76 -29.47 0.29 15.46
C MET A 76 -29.87 1.66 14.93
N VAL A 77 -31.12 1.77 14.50
CA VAL A 77 -31.80 3.07 14.60
C VAL A 77 -31.99 3.32 16.09
N SER A 78 -31.05 4.04 16.70
CA SER A 78 -31.28 4.63 18.02
C SER A 78 -32.23 5.81 17.84
N LEU A 79 -33.51 5.50 17.64
CA LEU A 79 -34.59 6.44 17.94
C LEU A 79 -34.84 6.34 19.44
N SER A 80 -34.48 7.40 20.17
CA SER A 80 -34.98 7.66 21.51
C SER A 80 -34.88 9.16 21.80
N PRO A 81 -35.83 9.70 22.59
CA PRO A 81 -36.67 10.84 22.21
C PRO A 81 -36.17 12.18 22.77
N PRO A 82 -36.81 13.32 22.40
CA PRO A 82 -36.58 14.56 23.13
C PRO A 82 -37.19 14.43 24.53
N TYR A 83 -36.35 14.59 25.55
CA TYR A 83 -36.75 15.05 26.88
C TYR A 83 -35.82 16.18 27.29
#